data_AF-A0A1L7XG19-F1
#
_entry.id   AF-A0A1L7XG19-F1
#
_cell.length_a   1.000
_cell.length_b   1.000
_cell.length_c   1.000
_cell.angle_alpha   90.00
_cell.angle_beta   90.00
_cell.angle_gamma   90.00
#
_symmetry.space_group_name_H-M   'P 1'
#
loop_
_entity.id
_entity.type
_entity.pdbx_description
1 polymer ?
#
loop_
_entity_poly.entity_id
_entity_poly.type
_entity_poly.pdbx_seq_one_letter_code
_entity_poly.pdbx_strand_id
1 'polypeptide(L)'
;MAETDSPARAARPSFGSNMRSRSYLQEHQQYRPPQQDGHQGIDSIVEGMQSTKIEPSKSFTKYNGVPSPKSPPKIIDSGLSHTLSHTNCQPAPGTHSDRLIATIIYKTRAPRAKITEIPPDRTPSPVTSPSRAIPPNLAPVRTLSNFPLEPPPPDPEPLDHLYGSYISPLCLTSFLHLINSLPARQGSEILTSSHRCLDNPEHPSIVELTFSPSPDPAYVTLDDLRKHELIYRFEREWNVDVILQQDTVLRRYPRLVCFDMDSTLIEQEVIDLIAASIGVEAEVSAITARAMNGELDFSSSFKERVKLLKGSSGDIFTQLRTVIKPTKGVADLIRALKRMGVKTAVFSGGFIPLTQWLADQLGIDYAYANTIEADPATNLLTGEVIGAIVNAERKRDLMLEIAAKEKIPLEQVVAVGDGANDLLMMNASGLGVAWNAKPLVQMEAKARLNGDSLLELLHVFGFTEEEVQTLIG
;
A
#
# COMPACT_ATOMS: atom_id res chain seq x y z
N MET A 1 -22.50 -49.49 79.55
CA MET A 1 -21.33 -49.39 80.45
C MET A 1 -20.14 -49.03 79.58
N ALA A 2 -19.49 -47.89 79.89
CA ALA A 2 -18.11 -47.46 79.59
C ALA A 2 -17.49 -47.78 78.20
N GLU A 3 -16.74 -46.92 77.52
CA GLU A 3 -16.21 -45.57 77.78
C GLU A 3 -15.70 -45.02 76.42
N THR A 4 -15.54 -43.71 76.38
CA THR A 4 -15.06 -42.85 75.29
C THR A 4 -13.69 -43.21 74.71
N ASP A 5 -13.53 -43.15 73.39
CA ASP A 5 -12.52 -42.27 72.78
C ASP A 5 -12.75 -42.05 71.28
N SER A 6 -12.47 -40.84 70.80
CA SER A 6 -12.73 -40.41 69.41
C SER A 6 -11.51 -39.69 68.83
N PRO A 7 -11.07 -39.97 67.59
CA PRO A 7 -10.13 -39.09 66.90
C PRO A 7 -10.81 -38.28 65.79
N ALA A 8 -10.64 -36.97 65.90
CA ALA A 8 -11.09 -35.97 64.97
C ALA A 8 -10.11 -35.73 63.80
N ARG A 9 -10.72 -35.30 62.70
CA ARG A 9 -10.23 -34.86 61.39
C ARG A 9 -8.99 -33.95 61.44
N ALA A 10 -7.98 -34.25 60.63
CA ALA A 10 -6.80 -33.41 60.43
C ALA A 10 -7.13 -32.13 59.63
N ALA A 11 -6.73 -30.99 60.20
CA ALA A 11 -6.80 -29.66 59.59
C ALA A 11 -5.56 -29.36 58.73
N ARG A 12 -5.75 -28.52 57.71
CA ARG A 12 -4.72 -28.05 56.77
C ARG A 12 -3.61 -27.27 57.51
N PRO A 13 -2.34 -27.43 57.10
CA PRO A 13 -1.23 -26.72 57.74
C PRO A 13 -1.28 -25.21 57.42
N SER A 14 -1.26 -24.40 58.47
CA SER A 14 -0.99 -22.96 58.43
C SER A 14 0.47 -22.73 58.82
N PHE A 15 1.19 -21.88 58.07
CA PHE A 15 2.53 -21.48 58.44
C PHE A 15 2.49 -20.25 59.36
N GLY A 16 2.96 -20.46 60.58
CA GLY A 16 3.11 -19.45 61.63
C GLY A 16 4.30 -18.51 61.42
N SER A 17 4.18 -17.35 62.05
CA SER A 17 4.97 -16.13 61.91
C SER A 17 6.39 -16.16 62.49
N ASN A 18 7.18 -17.20 62.21
CA ASN A 18 8.58 -17.26 62.63
C ASN A 18 9.55 -17.89 61.63
N MET A 19 9.34 -17.64 60.32
CA MET A 19 10.38 -17.80 59.31
C MET A 19 10.58 -16.48 58.55
N ARG A 20 11.39 -15.59 59.14
CA ARG A 20 11.95 -14.42 58.46
C ARG A 20 13.16 -14.88 57.65
N SER A 21 12.95 -15.25 56.39
CA SER A 21 14.03 -15.32 55.40
C SER A 21 14.48 -13.88 55.12
N ARG A 22 15.57 -13.50 55.78
CA ARG A 22 16.25 -12.23 55.56
C ARG A 22 16.90 -12.25 54.19
N SER A 23 16.50 -11.27 53.38
CA SER A 23 17.38 -10.47 52.52
C SER A 23 18.27 -11.22 51.51
N TYR A 24 17.75 -11.34 50.29
CA TYR A 24 18.48 -11.61 49.04
C TYR A 24 19.63 -10.59 48.76
N LEU A 25 19.75 -9.55 49.60
CA LEU A 25 20.78 -8.50 49.53
C LEU A 25 22.04 -8.81 50.36
N GLN A 26 22.16 -10.00 50.97
CA GLN A 26 23.32 -10.36 51.80
C GLN A 26 24.19 -11.49 51.23
N GLU A 27 23.78 -12.11 50.12
CA GLU A 27 24.56 -13.16 49.43
C GLU A 27 25.64 -12.62 48.47
N HIS A 28 25.68 -11.30 48.25
CA HIS A 28 26.68 -10.63 47.39
C HIS A 28 27.74 -9.81 48.13
N GLN A 29 27.98 -10.08 49.42
CA GLN A 29 29.07 -9.45 50.20
C GLN A 29 30.21 -10.42 50.55
N GLN A 30 30.66 -11.23 49.60
CA GLN A 30 32.02 -11.77 49.65
C GLN A 30 32.85 -11.11 48.56
N TYR A 31 33.56 -10.06 48.98
CA TYR A 31 34.63 -9.45 48.20
C TYR A 31 35.73 -10.50 47.98
N ARG A 32 35.72 -11.16 46.82
CA ARG A 32 36.86 -11.95 46.34
C ARG A 32 37.85 -10.95 45.73
N PRO A 33 39.12 -10.88 46.19
CA PRO A 33 40.10 -10.05 45.50
C PRO A 33 40.25 -10.57 44.06
N PRO A 34 40.33 -9.69 43.06
CA PRO A 34 40.44 -10.13 41.67
C PRO A 34 41.77 -10.88 41.47
N GLN A 35 41.68 -12.15 41.06
CA GLN A 35 42.75 -12.79 40.31
C GLN A 35 42.88 -12.07 38.97
N GLN A 36 44.11 -11.79 38.56
CA GLN A 36 44.43 -11.15 37.29
C GLN A 36 44.12 -12.08 36.12
N ASP A 37 42.87 -12.07 35.65
CA ASP A 37 42.52 -12.53 34.31
C ASP A 37 42.40 -11.30 33.41
N GLY A 38 43.19 -11.30 32.33
CA GLY A 38 43.51 -10.14 31.48
C GLY A 38 42.38 -9.61 30.60
N HIS A 39 41.28 -9.16 31.19
CA HIS A 39 40.24 -8.41 30.49
C HIS A 39 40.21 -6.96 30.95
N GLN A 40 40.50 -6.05 30.02
CA GLN A 40 40.54 -4.60 30.23
C GLN A 40 39.10 -4.05 30.38
N GLY A 41 38.75 -3.64 31.59
CA GLY A 41 37.50 -2.93 31.87
C GLY A 41 37.63 -1.43 31.63
N ILE A 42 36.48 -0.74 31.59
CA ILE A 42 36.37 0.70 31.31
C ILE A 42 37.17 1.54 32.33
N ASP A 43 37.31 1.07 33.58
CA ASP A 43 38.12 1.75 34.60
C ASP A 43 39.64 1.72 34.31
N SER A 44 40.13 0.72 33.56
CA SER A 44 41.53 0.68 33.11
C SER A 44 41.85 1.73 32.02
N ILE A 45 40.82 2.26 31.36
CA ILE A 45 40.96 3.30 30.32
C ILE A 45 41.09 4.68 30.98
N VAL A 46 40.44 4.90 32.13
CA VAL A 46 40.45 6.20 32.82
C VAL A 46 41.77 6.44 33.56
N GLU A 47 42.39 5.40 34.14
CA GLU A 47 43.74 5.53 34.75
C GLU A 47 44.88 5.60 33.72
N GLY A 48 44.69 5.04 32.50
CA GLY A 48 45.66 5.12 31.40
C GLY A 48 45.79 6.51 30.75
N MET A 49 44.81 7.40 30.95
CA MET A 49 44.83 8.75 30.38
C MET A 49 45.72 9.74 31.16
N GLN A 50 46.12 9.42 32.39
CA GLN A 50 46.95 10.33 33.20
C GLN A 50 48.46 10.20 32.96
N SER A 51 48.91 9.24 32.13
CA SER A 51 50.34 8.99 31.88
C SER A 51 50.75 8.93 30.40
N THR A 52 49.91 9.38 29.48
CA THR A 52 50.27 9.50 28.06
C THR A 52 50.97 10.83 27.79
N LYS A 53 52.31 10.81 27.78
CA LYS A 53 53.09 11.85 27.09
C LYS A 53 52.78 11.76 25.60
N ILE A 54 52.24 12.85 25.05
CA ILE A 54 52.05 13.03 23.61
C ILE A 54 53.44 12.99 22.95
N GLU A 55 53.75 11.91 22.23
CA GLU A 55 54.88 11.93 21.30
C GLU A 55 54.60 12.96 20.19
N PRO A 56 55.60 13.74 19.75
CA PRO A 56 55.41 14.69 18.67
C PRO A 56 54.93 13.94 17.43
N SER A 57 53.96 14.54 16.73
CA SER A 57 53.39 13.99 15.51
C SER A 57 54.52 13.61 14.54
N LYS A 58 54.52 12.35 14.09
CA LYS A 58 55.41 11.92 13.00
C LYS A 58 55.14 12.84 11.81
N SER A 59 56.19 13.47 11.30
CA SER A 59 56.12 14.32 10.13
C SER A 59 55.43 13.57 8.99
N PHE A 60 54.33 14.12 8.47
CA PHE A 60 53.68 13.63 7.27
C PHE A 60 54.72 13.58 6.14
N THR A 61 55.14 12.38 5.74
CA THR A 61 55.89 12.19 4.50
C THR A 61 54.95 12.42 3.33
N LYS A 62 55.22 13.47 2.57
CA LYS A 62 54.57 13.75 1.29
C LYS A 62 54.74 12.52 0.39
N TYR A 63 53.63 11.88 0.01
CA TYR A 63 53.65 10.75 -0.92
C TYR A 63 54.11 11.24 -2.31
N ASN A 64 55.37 10.99 -2.65
CA ASN A 64 55.97 11.30 -3.95
C ASN A 64 56.25 10.00 -4.74
N GLY A 65 55.32 9.03 -4.66
CA GLY A 65 55.47 7.76 -5.36
C GLY A 65 54.68 7.74 -6.67
N VAL A 66 55.33 8.04 -7.80
CA VAL A 66 54.86 7.47 -9.08
C VAL A 66 55.08 5.95 -8.98
N PRO A 67 54.05 5.10 -9.18
CA PRO A 67 54.20 3.66 -9.05
C PRO A 67 55.33 3.15 -9.96
N SER A 68 56.32 2.47 -9.38
CA SER A 68 57.41 1.85 -10.13
C SER A 68 57.27 0.33 -10.13
N PRO A 69 57.79 -0.39 -11.14
CA PRO A 69 57.72 -1.86 -11.19
C PRO A 69 58.40 -2.55 -10.00
N LYS A 70 59.30 -1.84 -9.31
CA LYS A 70 60.05 -2.33 -8.15
C LYS A 70 59.31 -2.13 -6.82
N SER A 71 58.22 -1.37 -6.82
CA SER A 71 57.38 -1.14 -5.63
C SER A 71 55.92 -1.04 -6.07
N PRO A 72 55.31 -2.17 -6.48
CA PRO A 72 53.89 -2.17 -6.84
C PRO A 72 53.06 -1.74 -5.62
N PRO A 73 51.94 -1.04 -5.84
CA PRO A 73 51.05 -0.67 -4.75
C PRO A 73 50.63 -1.95 -4.03
N LYS A 74 50.82 -1.97 -2.71
CA LYS A 74 50.35 -3.06 -1.86
C LYS A 74 48.85 -2.90 -1.73
N ILE A 75 48.08 -3.52 -2.63
CA ILE A 75 46.63 -3.61 -2.52
C ILE A 75 46.37 -4.53 -1.34
N ILE A 76 46.06 -3.92 -0.18
CA ILE A 76 45.55 -4.65 0.96
C ILE A 76 44.09 -4.88 0.64
N ASP A 77 43.76 -6.09 0.20
CA ASP A 77 42.38 -6.50 -0.05
C ASP A 77 41.69 -6.61 1.32
N SER A 78 41.09 -5.50 1.76
CA SER A 78 40.46 -5.38 3.08
C SER A 78 39.15 -6.16 3.19
N GLY A 79 38.74 -6.89 2.14
CA GLY A 79 37.43 -7.53 2.05
C GLY A 79 36.27 -6.53 2.08
N LEU A 80 36.56 -5.23 2.11
CA LEU A 80 35.63 -4.12 2.11
C LEU A 80 35.67 -3.52 0.71
N SER A 81 34.72 -3.94 -0.13
CA SER A 81 34.44 -3.26 -1.38
C SER A 81 33.90 -1.87 -1.04
N HIS A 82 34.77 -0.86 -1.08
CA HIS A 82 34.37 0.53 -0.97
C HIS A 82 33.84 0.99 -2.33
N THR A 83 32.63 0.57 -2.68
CA THR A 83 31.92 1.12 -3.83
C THR A 83 31.47 2.53 -3.51
N LEU A 84 32.16 3.53 -4.06
CA LEU A 84 31.73 4.93 -4.09
C LEU A 84 30.52 5.16 -5.03
N SER A 85 29.84 4.11 -5.46
CA SER A 85 28.72 4.18 -6.38
C SER A 85 27.46 4.62 -5.64
N HIS A 86 26.97 5.81 -5.97
CA HIS A 86 25.62 6.22 -5.62
C HIS A 86 24.61 5.26 -6.28
N THR A 87 23.47 5.03 -5.67
CA THR A 87 22.38 4.18 -6.21
C THR A 87 21.88 4.60 -7.60
N ASN A 88 22.13 5.86 -7.98
CA ASN A 88 21.74 6.47 -9.25
C ASN A 88 22.90 6.56 -10.26
N CYS A 89 24.04 5.94 -9.97
CA CYS A 89 25.16 5.91 -10.91
C CYS A 89 24.81 5.09 -12.16
N GLN A 90 25.46 5.45 -13.27
CA GLN A 90 25.40 4.68 -14.50
C GLN A 90 25.98 3.28 -14.25
N PRO A 91 25.28 2.20 -14.66
CA PRO A 91 25.82 0.85 -14.54
C PRO A 91 27.09 0.71 -15.39
N ALA A 92 27.94 -0.26 -15.05
CA ALA A 92 29.15 -0.55 -15.80
C ALA A 92 28.83 -0.81 -17.29
N PRO A 93 29.72 -0.46 -18.22
CA PRO A 93 29.51 -0.71 -19.65
C PRO A 93 29.17 -2.18 -19.92
N GLY A 94 28.03 -2.44 -20.58
CA GLY A 94 27.56 -3.80 -20.89
C GLY A 94 26.69 -4.45 -19.81
N THR A 95 26.44 -3.79 -18.68
CA THR A 95 25.46 -4.25 -17.68
C THR A 95 24.17 -3.41 -17.72
N HIS A 96 23.04 -4.07 -17.50
CA HIS A 96 21.74 -3.42 -17.35
C HIS A 96 21.43 -3.24 -15.87
N SER A 97 20.81 -2.10 -15.53
CA SER A 97 20.34 -1.86 -14.17
C SER A 97 19.11 -2.73 -13.88
N ASP A 98 19.18 -3.50 -12.80
CA ASP A 98 18.09 -4.34 -12.28
C ASP A 98 17.42 -3.69 -11.06
N ARG A 99 17.27 -2.35 -11.13
CA ARG A 99 16.74 -1.55 -10.03
C ARG A 99 15.21 -1.65 -9.98
N LEU A 100 14.70 -1.85 -8.78
CA LEU A 100 13.29 -1.71 -8.47
C LEU A 100 13.04 -0.50 -7.59
N ILE A 101 11.85 0.04 -7.75
CA ILE A 101 11.32 1.13 -6.94
C ILE A 101 10.08 0.62 -6.21
N ALA A 102 10.08 0.83 -4.89
CA ALA A 102 8.92 0.72 -4.05
C ALA A 102 8.46 2.13 -3.66
N THR A 103 7.32 2.56 -4.17
CA THR A 103 6.62 3.73 -3.66
C THR A 103 5.71 3.27 -2.53
N ILE A 104 6.07 3.65 -1.30
CA ILE A 104 5.31 3.32 -0.09
C ILE A 104 4.44 4.52 0.24
N ILE A 105 3.12 4.30 0.34
CA ILE A 105 2.12 5.34 0.59
C ILE A 105 1.36 4.96 1.86
N TYR A 106 1.31 5.87 2.83
CA TYR A 106 0.55 5.67 4.05
C TYR A 106 -0.95 5.81 3.80
N LYS A 107 -1.77 4.89 4.33
CA LYS A 107 -3.22 4.88 4.12
C LYS A 107 -3.89 6.01 4.90
N THR A 108 -4.18 7.11 4.23
CA THR A 108 -4.72 8.33 4.86
C THR A 108 -6.12 8.18 5.46
N ARG A 109 -6.86 7.13 5.09
CA ARG A 109 -8.21 6.82 5.60
C ARG A 109 -8.24 6.30 7.04
N ALA A 110 -7.10 5.88 7.59
CA ALA A 110 -7.02 5.52 9.00
C ALA A 110 -6.86 6.78 9.86
N PRO A 111 -7.49 6.86 11.05
CA PRO A 111 -7.30 7.99 11.94
C PRO A 111 -5.81 8.14 12.25
N ARG A 112 -5.25 9.32 11.99
CA ARG A 112 -3.86 9.63 12.34
C ARG A 112 -3.68 9.54 13.85
N ALA A 113 -3.22 8.39 14.33
CA ALA A 113 -2.82 8.23 15.72
C ALA A 113 -1.65 9.19 15.99
N LYS A 114 -1.80 10.04 17.00
CA LYS A 114 -0.69 10.82 17.53
C LYS A 114 0.06 9.93 18.52
N ILE A 115 1.40 10.01 18.54
CA ILE A 115 2.24 9.27 19.51
C ILE A 115 1.83 9.55 20.97
N THR A 116 1.14 10.67 21.23
CA THR A 116 0.62 11.04 22.55
C THR A 116 -0.64 10.28 22.97
N GLU A 117 -1.31 9.57 22.05
CA GLU A 117 -2.49 8.75 22.34
C GLU A 117 -2.04 7.32 22.69
N ILE A 118 -1.16 7.20 23.68
CA ILE A 118 -0.96 5.92 24.36
C ILE A 118 -2.28 5.62 25.08
N PRO A 119 -2.97 4.51 24.78
CA PRO A 119 -4.13 4.11 25.58
C PRO A 119 -3.68 4.00 27.04
N PRO A 120 -4.41 4.53 28.02
CA PRO A 120 -4.05 4.33 29.41
C PRO A 120 -3.96 2.83 29.65
N ASP A 121 -2.73 2.40 29.94
CA ASP A 121 -2.30 1.12 30.48
C ASP A 121 -3.44 0.10 30.62
N ARG A 122 -3.73 -0.67 29.56
CA ARG A 122 -4.51 -1.91 29.69
C ARG A 122 -3.62 -2.97 30.35
N THR A 123 -3.26 -2.72 31.59
CA THR A 123 -2.98 -3.81 32.52
C THR A 123 -4.26 -4.64 32.58
N PRO A 124 -4.21 -5.97 32.36
CA PRO A 124 -5.34 -6.83 32.63
C PRO A 124 -5.48 -6.91 34.15
N SER A 125 -6.08 -5.89 34.76
CA SER A 125 -6.53 -5.96 36.14
C SER A 125 -7.74 -6.90 36.16
N PRO A 126 -7.66 -8.06 36.81
CA PRO A 126 -8.78 -8.98 36.85
C PRO A 126 -9.87 -8.35 37.73
N VAL A 127 -10.94 -7.86 37.11
CA VAL A 127 -12.12 -7.43 37.83
C VAL A 127 -12.79 -8.67 38.43
N THR A 128 -12.55 -8.88 39.73
CA THR A 128 -13.27 -9.84 40.56
C THR A 128 -14.77 -9.58 40.49
N SER A 129 -15.48 -10.43 39.75
CA SER A 129 -16.93 -10.60 39.85
C SER A 129 -17.21 -12.10 40.04
N PRO A 130 -17.90 -12.51 41.14
CA PRO A 130 -18.14 -13.91 41.41
C PRO A 130 -19.45 -14.34 40.75
N SER A 131 -19.41 -14.69 39.46
CA SER A 131 -20.46 -15.50 38.85
C SER A 131 -19.86 -16.40 37.78
N ARG A 132 -19.40 -17.58 38.21
CA ARG A 132 -19.05 -18.68 37.29
C ARG A 132 -20.34 -19.34 36.81
N ALA A 133 -21.11 -18.64 35.98
CA ALA A 133 -22.18 -19.22 35.19
C ALA A 133 -21.67 -19.36 33.75
N ILE A 134 -21.46 -20.60 33.31
CA ILE A 134 -21.12 -20.91 31.92
C ILE A 134 -22.33 -20.54 31.07
N PRO A 135 -22.22 -19.64 30.07
CA PRO A 135 -23.33 -19.29 29.22
C PRO A 135 -23.79 -20.50 28.38
N PRO A 136 -25.10 -20.64 28.08
CA PRO A 136 -25.72 -21.86 27.53
C PRO A 136 -25.27 -22.23 26.10
N ASN A 137 -24.41 -21.43 25.49
CA ASN A 137 -23.80 -21.59 24.17
C ASN A 137 -22.51 -22.43 24.17
N LEU A 138 -22.04 -22.93 25.32
CA LEU A 138 -20.85 -23.80 25.45
C LEU A 138 -21.16 -25.30 25.55
N ALA A 139 -22.40 -25.72 25.27
CA ALA A 139 -22.72 -27.14 25.14
C ALA A 139 -22.09 -27.73 23.86
N PRO A 140 -21.47 -28.92 23.90
CA PRO A 140 -20.90 -29.54 22.71
C PRO A 140 -22.00 -29.85 21.70
N VAL A 141 -21.99 -29.15 20.57
CA VAL A 141 -22.90 -29.34 19.45
C VAL A 141 -22.63 -30.71 18.80
N ARG A 142 -23.68 -31.54 18.67
CA ARG A 142 -23.59 -32.91 18.14
C ARG A 142 -23.71 -33.01 16.62
N THR A 143 -23.77 -31.88 15.92
CA THR A 143 -23.97 -31.79 14.47
C THR A 143 -22.90 -30.90 13.87
N LEU A 144 -22.17 -31.42 12.86
CA LEU A 144 -21.04 -30.74 12.20
C LEU A 144 -21.42 -29.37 11.61
N SER A 145 -22.68 -29.21 11.20
CA SER A 145 -23.22 -27.99 10.60
C SER A 145 -23.52 -26.86 11.60
N ASN A 146 -23.52 -27.15 12.90
CA ASN A 146 -23.77 -26.16 13.97
C ASN A 146 -22.48 -25.80 14.72
N PHE A 147 -21.31 -26.22 14.22
CA PHE A 147 -20.04 -25.73 14.74
C PHE A 147 -19.97 -24.22 14.43
N PRO A 148 -19.81 -23.35 15.44
CA PRO A 148 -19.56 -21.95 15.18
C PRO A 148 -18.24 -21.89 14.40
N LEU A 149 -18.31 -21.46 13.14
CA LEU A 149 -17.13 -21.10 12.37
C LEU A 149 -16.40 -20.05 13.22
N GLU A 150 -15.14 -20.32 13.54
CA GLU A 150 -14.32 -19.32 14.21
C GLU A 150 -14.44 -18.02 13.41
N PRO A 151 -14.77 -16.89 14.05
CA PRO A 151 -14.72 -15.62 13.35
C PRO A 151 -13.32 -15.49 12.76
N PRO A 152 -13.19 -14.98 11.52
CA PRO A 152 -11.88 -14.79 10.92
C PRO A 152 -10.98 -14.04 11.92
N PRO A 153 -9.69 -14.42 12.03
CA PRO A 153 -8.80 -13.76 12.97
C PRO A 153 -8.89 -12.25 12.74
N PRO A 154 -9.03 -11.45 13.82
CA PRO A 154 -9.12 -10.00 13.69
C PRO A 154 -7.89 -9.50 12.94
N ASP A 155 -8.09 -8.51 12.07
CA ASP A 155 -6.97 -7.87 11.38
C ASP A 155 -5.92 -7.41 12.40
N PRO A 156 -4.62 -7.60 12.14
CA PRO A 156 -3.58 -7.16 13.06
C PRO A 156 -3.74 -5.65 13.27
N GLU A 157 -3.73 -5.22 14.52
CA GLU A 157 -3.80 -3.80 14.85
C GLU A 157 -2.58 -3.10 14.24
N PRO A 158 -2.76 -2.08 13.38
CA PRO A 158 -1.65 -1.35 12.79
C PRO A 158 -0.66 -0.84 13.83
N LEU A 159 0.63 -0.85 13.47
CA LEU A 159 1.70 -0.33 14.32
C LEU A 159 1.67 1.20 14.50
N ASP A 160 0.65 1.88 13.97
CA ASP A 160 0.40 3.32 14.07
C ASP A 160 0.44 3.84 15.51
N HIS A 161 -0.04 3.04 16.48
CA HIS A 161 -0.04 3.40 17.90
C HIS A 161 1.37 3.46 18.50
N LEU A 162 2.35 2.76 17.92
CA LEU A 162 3.74 2.73 18.40
C LEU A 162 4.61 3.76 17.69
N TYR A 163 4.47 3.87 16.37
CA TYR A 163 5.39 4.65 15.54
C TYR A 163 4.78 5.95 14.98
N GLY A 164 3.47 6.14 15.14
CA GLY A 164 2.72 7.25 14.57
C GLY A 164 2.24 6.98 13.15
N SER A 165 1.43 7.90 12.64
CA SER A 165 0.75 7.81 11.34
C SER A 165 1.55 8.42 10.18
N TYR A 166 2.79 7.95 10.04
CA TYR A 166 3.73 8.32 8.98
C TYR A 166 4.72 7.17 8.71
N ILE A 167 5.44 7.23 7.59
CA ILE A 167 6.42 6.23 7.21
C ILE A 167 7.70 6.44 8.01
N SER A 168 7.84 5.66 9.09
CA SER A 168 9.01 5.74 9.97
C SER A 168 10.27 5.08 9.34
N PRO A 169 11.48 5.43 9.80
CA PRO A 169 12.70 4.73 9.39
C PRO A 169 12.67 3.22 9.69
N LEU A 170 11.92 2.80 10.71
CA LEU A 170 11.75 1.39 11.03
C LEU A 170 10.84 0.68 10.01
N CYS A 171 9.80 1.35 9.52
CA CYS A 171 8.97 0.85 8.41
C CYS A 171 9.84 0.55 7.17
N LEU A 172 10.70 1.51 6.79
CA LEU A 172 11.62 1.35 5.66
C LEU A 172 12.65 0.23 5.89
N THR A 173 13.21 0.14 7.09
CA THR A 173 14.18 -0.91 7.44
C THR A 173 13.53 -2.29 7.44
N SER A 174 12.31 -2.40 7.96
CA SER A 174 11.52 -3.64 7.94
C SER A 174 11.22 -4.09 6.51
N PHE A 175 10.82 -3.15 5.63
CA PHE A 175 10.61 -3.44 4.21
C PHE A 175 11.89 -3.94 3.53
N LEU A 176 13.02 -3.28 3.75
CA LEU A 176 14.30 -3.72 3.18
C LEU A 176 14.73 -5.10 3.68
N HIS A 177 14.46 -5.41 4.96
CA HIS A 177 14.73 -6.73 5.51
C HIS A 177 13.86 -7.81 4.84
N LEU A 178 12.57 -7.51 4.62
CA LEU A 178 11.65 -8.36 3.86
C LEU A 178 12.19 -8.62 2.45
N ILE A 179 12.57 -7.59 1.71
CA ILE A 179 13.15 -7.75 0.36
C ILE A 179 14.42 -8.59 0.40
N ASN A 180 15.31 -8.36 1.37
CA ASN A 180 16.55 -9.12 1.51
C ASN A 180 16.33 -10.59 1.92
N SER A 181 15.15 -10.94 2.44
CA SER A 181 14.79 -12.33 2.75
C SER A 181 14.38 -13.14 1.51
N LEU A 182 14.09 -12.47 0.39
CA LEU A 182 13.73 -13.12 -0.87
C LEU A 182 14.97 -13.62 -1.61
N PRO A 183 14.86 -14.67 -2.46
CA PRO A 183 15.99 -15.18 -3.22
C PRO A 183 16.60 -14.11 -4.14
N ALA A 184 17.91 -13.91 -4.02
CA ALA A 184 18.70 -13.04 -4.90
C ALA A 184 19.52 -13.88 -5.89
N ARG A 185 19.91 -13.28 -7.03
CA ARG A 185 20.71 -13.97 -8.07
C ARG A 185 22.06 -14.42 -7.51
N GLN A 186 22.55 -15.59 -7.93
CA GLN A 186 23.86 -16.09 -7.50
C GLN A 186 25.00 -15.13 -7.89
N GLY A 187 25.87 -14.80 -6.92
CA GLY A 187 26.98 -13.87 -7.13
C GLY A 187 26.60 -12.38 -7.06
N SER A 188 25.37 -12.06 -6.64
CA SER A 188 24.94 -10.68 -6.44
C SER A 188 25.68 -10.00 -5.29
N GLU A 189 25.91 -8.70 -5.45
CA GLU A 189 26.41 -7.82 -4.38
C GLU A 189 25.38 -7.67 -3.25
N ILE A 190 25.84 -7.13 -2.11
CA ILE A 190 25.00 -6.79 -0.96
C ILE A 190 23.89 -5.83 -1.40
N LEU A 191 22.66 -6.01 -0.90
CA LEU A 191 21.53 -5.11 -1.17
C LEU A 191 21.90 -3.66 -0.86
N THR A 192 21.84 -2.82 -1.89
CA THR A 192 22.00 -1.37 -1.80
C THR A 192 20.63 -0.71 -1.94
N SER A 193 20.38 0.33 -1.16
CA SER A 193 19.11 1.04 -1.18
C SER A 193 19.28 2.54 -0.94
N SER A 194 18.40 3.34 -1.53
CA SER A 194 18.26 4.77 -1.26
C SER A 194 16.79 5.13 -1.20
N HIS A 195 16.41 6.04 -0.30
CA HIS A 195 15.04 6.53 -0.20
C HIS A 195 14.97 8.04 -0.37
N ARG A 196 13.80 8.52 -0.81
CA ARG A 196 13.45 9.93 -0.96
C ARG A 196 12.01 10.13 -0.47
N CYS A 197 11.80 11.08 0.43
CA CYS A 197 10.45 11.53 0.79
C CYS A 197 9.89 12.35 -0.37
N LEU A 198 8.68 12.01 -0.83
CA LEU A 198 8.04 12.72 -1.93
C LEU A 198 7.13 13.85 -1.45
N ASP A 199 6.66 13.80 -0.20
CA ASP A 199 5.74 14.77 0.37
C ASP A 199 6.41 15.64 1.45
N ASN A 200 6.29 15.29 2.74
CA ASN A 200 6.83 16.05 3.86
C ASN A 200 8.08 15.35 4.44
N PRO A 201 9.23 16.04 4.58
CA PRO A 201 10.43 15.44 5.15
C PRO A 201 10.34 15.12 6.65
N GLU A 202 9.52 15.83 7.43
CA GLU A 202 9.40 15.60 8.88
C GLU A 202 8.49 14.41 9.22
N HIS A 203 7.37 14.30 8.51
CA HIS A 203 6.37 13.25 8.68
C HIS A 203 5.92 12.73 7.30
N PRO A 204 6.76 11.93 6.63
CA PRO A 204 6.47 11.49 5.27
C PRO A 204 5.30 10.52 5.26
N SER A 205 4.27 10.82 4.47
CA SER A 205 3.24 9.85 4.09
C SER A 205 3.57 9.14 2.78
N ILE A 206 4.52 9.64 1.98
CA ILE A 206 4.91 9.03 0.72
C ILE A 206 6.44 8.96 0.61
N VAL A 207 6.97 7.75 0.51
CA VAL A 207 8.42 7.51 0.36
C VAL A 207 8.68 6.67 -0.89
N GLU A 208 9.58 7.16 -1.75
CA GLU A 208 10.14 6.40 -2.87
C GLU A 208 11.42 5.71 -2.41
N LEU A 209 11.45 4.38 -2.43
CA LEU A 209 12.60 3.56 -2.08
C LEU A 209 13.11 2.87 -3.34
N THR A 210 14.36 3.13 -3.71
CA THR A 210 15.08 2.43 -4.79
C THR A 210 16.01 1.40 -4.18
N PHE A 211 16.01 0.17 -4.70
CA PHE A 211 16.89 -0.89 -4.22
C PHE A 211 17.43 -1.77 -5.36
N SER A 212 18.62 -2.33 -5.13
CA SER A 212 19.35 -3.20 -6.06
C SER A 212 20.27 -4.15 -5.31
N PRO A 213 20.38 -5.43 -5.72
CA PRO A 213 19.68 -6.04 -6.85
C PRO A 213 18.19 -6.28 -6.54
N SER A 214 17.37 -6.45 -7.58
CA SER A 214 16.01 -6.96 -7.38
C SER A 214 16.04 -8.44 -7.00
N PRO A 215 14.97 -8.97 -6.35
CA PRO A 215 14.77 -10.40 -6.22
C PRO A 215 14.93 -11.12 -7.57
N ASP A 216 15.43 -12.35 -7.55
CA ASP A 216 15.74 -13.09 -8.77
C ASP A 216 14.45 -13.40 -9.56
N PRO A 217 14.29 -12.84 -10.78
CA PRO A 217 13.11 -13.06 -11.60
C PRO A 217 12.90 -14.52 -12.00
N ALA A 218 13.93 -15.38 -11.91
CA ALA A 218 13.79 -16.81 -12.16
C ALA A 218 12.94 -17.53 -11.10
N TYR A 219 12.85 -16.96 -9.90
CA TYR A 219 12.06 -17.52 -8.79
C TYR A 219 10.80 -16.71 -8.51
N VAL A 220 10.89 -15.38 -8.56
CA VAL A 220 9.78 -14.48 -8.28
C VAL A 220 9.80 -13.35 -9.30
N THR A 221 8.85 -13.37 -10.24
CA THR A 221 8.71 -12.27 -11.20
C THR A 221 8.21 -11.01 -10.50
N LEU A 222 8.31 -9.84 -11.15
CA LEU A 222 7.77 -8.60 -10.57
C LEU A 222 6.25 -8.69 -10.33
N ASP A 223 5.51 -9.37 -11.20
CA ASP A 223 4.06 -9.54 -11.04
C ASP A 223 3.74 -10.48 -9.88
N ASP A 224 4.54 -11.53 -9.66
CA ASP A 224 4.42 -12.39 -8.48
C ASP A 224 4.80 -11.65 -7.21
N LEU A 225 5.84 -10.81 -7.27
CA LEU A 225 6.31 -10.01 -6.13
C LEU A 225 5.23 -9.02 -5.66
N ARG A 226 4.52 -8.38 -6.59
CA ARG A 226 3.37 -7.49 -6.29
C ARG A 226 2.25 -8.23 -5.56
N LYS A 227 2.07 -9.52 -5.83
CA LYS A 227 1.04 -10.38 -5.22
C LYS A 227 1.58 -11.21 -4.05
N HIS A 228 2.83 -11.00 -3.65
CA HIS A 228 3.50 -11.84 -2.66
C HIS A 228 2.92 -11.62 -1.26
N GLU A 229 2.65 -12.72 -0.54
CA GLU A 229 2.01 -12.67 0.78
C GLU A 229 2.75 -11.78 1.79
N LEU A 230 4.09 -11.83 1.77
CA LEU A 230 4.91 -10.99 2.65
C LEU A 230 4.65 -9.49 2.45
N ILE A 231 4.48 -9.04 1.20
CA ILE A 231 4.18 -7.63 0.91
C ILE A 231 2.81 -7.26 1.48
N TYR A 232 1.80 -8.13 1.29
CA TYR A 232 0.46 -7.90 1.84
C TYR A 232 0.43 -7.88 3.37
N ARG A 233 1.21 -8.76 4.02
CA ARG A 233 1.37 -8.75 5.48
C ARG A 233 2.01 -7.45 5.95
N PHE A 234 3.07 -7.00 5.26
CA PHE A 234 3.75 -5.74 5.54
C PHE A 234 2.80 -4.53 5.39
N GLU A 235 2.04 -4.46 4.30
CA GLU A 235 1.04 -3.40 4.07
C GLU A 235 -0.03 -3.31 5.15
N ARG A 236 -0.45 -4.45 5.70
CA ARG A 236 -1.43 -4.51 6.80
C ARG A 236 -0.82 -4.11 8.13
N GLU A 237 0.36 -4.64 8.45
CA GLU A 237 1.07 -4.36 9.71
C GLU A 237 1.44 -2.88 9.84
N TRP A 238 1.94 -2.28 8.75
CA TRP A 238 2.38 -0.89 8.71
C TRP A 238 1.31 0.10 8.21
N ASN A 239 0.13 -0.39 7.83
CA ASN A 239 -0.96 0.42 7.29
C ASN A 239 -0.54 1.32 6.11
N VAL A 240 0.19 0.71 5.17
CA VAL A 240 0.69 1.33 3.95
C VAL A 240 0.20 0.57 2.72
N ASP A 241 0.27 1.20 1.56
CA ASP A 241 0.26 0.55 0.25
C ASP A 241 1.68 0.57 -0.32
N VAL A 242 2.10 -0.53 -0.94
CA VAL A 242 3.40 -0.66 -1.61
C VAL A 242 3.18 -0.83 -3.11
N ILE A 243 3.71 0.10 -3.89
CA ILE A 243 3.66 0.06 -5.36
C ILE A 243 5.06 -0.26 -5.88
N LEU A 244 5.20 -1.41 -6.56
CA LEU A 244 6.47 -1.88 -7.12
C LEU A 244 6.56 -1.63 -8.62
N GLN A 245 7.62 -0.95 -9.06
CA GLN A 245 7.90 -0.64 -10.46
C GLN A 245 9.37 -0.86 -10.79
N GLN A 246 9.66 -1.17 -12.06
CA GLN A 246 11.04 -1.12 -12.56
C GLN A 246 11.51 0.32 -12.64
N ASP A 247 12.76 0.57 -12.27
CA ASP A 247 13.39 1.89 -12.39
C ASP A 247 13.76 2.20 -13.85
N THR A 248 12.75 2.57 -14.63
CA THR A 248 12.90 2.96 -16.03
C THR A 248 12.46 4.41 -16.22
N VAL A 249 12.98 5.07 -17.26
CA VAL A 249 12.56 6.43 -17.63
C VAL A 249 11.05 6.48 -17.95
N LEU A 250 10.52 5.41 -18.53
CA LEU A 250 9.12 5.32 -18.99
C LEU A 250 8.12 5.37 -17.83
N ARG A 251 8.52 4.93 -16.63
CA ARG A 251 7.64 4.97 -15.45
C ARG A 251 7.27 6.40 -15.03
N ARG A 252 8.18 7.37 -15.25
CA ARG A 252 8.05 8.76 -14.77
C ARG A 252 7.28 9.64 -15.74
N TYR A 253 7.28 9.27 -17.01
CA TYR A 253 6.73 10.08 -18.10
C TYR A 253 5.66 9.29 -18.86
N PRO A 254 4.47 9.10 -18.26
CA PRO A 254 3.34 8.56 -18.99
C PRO A 254 2.98 9.50 -20.15
N ARG A 255 2.44 8.95 -21.24
CA ARG A 255 1.99 9.73 -22.40
C ARG A 255 0.49 9.63 -22.64
N LEU A 256 -0.16 8.62 -22.07
CA LEU A 256 -1.60 8.44 -22.06
C LEU A 256 -2.05 7.97 -20.68
N VAL A 257 -3.07 8.62 -20.11
CA VAL A 257 -3.75 8.14 -18.90
C VAL A 257 -5.24 7.95 -19.20
N CYS A 258 -5.71 6.73 -19.02
CA CYS A 258 -7.10 6.33 -19.19
C CYS A 258 -7.75 6.13 -17.83
N PHE A 259 -8.96 6.66 -17.65
CA PHE A 259 -9.70 6.61 -16.40
C PHE A 259 -11.07 5.94 -16.59
N ASP A 260 -11.51 5.15 -15.62
CA ASP A 260 -12.94 4.94 -15.41
C ASP A 260 -13.60 6.23 -14.90
N MET A 261 -14.91 6.35 -15.11
CA MET A 261 -15.69 7.49 -14.65
C MET A 261 -16.28 7.25 -13.26
N ASP A 262 -17.22 6.31 -13.18
CA ASP A 262 -17.97 5.99 -11.97
C ASP A 262 -17.00 5.45 -10.89
N SER A 263 -17.19 5.85 -9.63
CA SER A 263 -16.33 5.48 -8.49
C SER A 263 -14.82 5.77 -8.65
N THR A 264 -14.41 6.48 -9.70
CA THR A 264 -13.01 6.81 -10.02
C THR A 264 -12.82 8.31 -10.24
N LEU A 265 -13.29 8.87 -11.37
CA LEU A 265 -13.24 10.32 -11.59
C LEU A 265 -14.33 11.07 -10.82
N ILE A 266 -15.43 10.40 -10.53
CA ILE A 266 -16.53 10.87 -9.68
C ILE A 266 -16.77 9.89 -8.55
N GLU A 267 -17.30 10.37 -7.43
CA GLU A 267 -17.53 9.52 -6.25
C GLU A 267 -18.81 8.66 -6.36
N GLN A 268 -19.68 8.96 -7.31
CA GLN A 268 -20.99 8.32 -7.45
C GLN A 268 -21.01 7.31 -8.60
N GLU A 269 -21.97 6.39 -8.50
CA GLU A 269 -22.41 5.53 -9.61
C GLU A 269 -23.56 6.23 -10.35
N VAL A 270 -23.35 6.63 -11.60
CA VAL A 270 -24.35 7.41 -12.36
C VAL A 270 -25.68 6.69 -12.50
N ILE A 271 -25.66 5.37 -12.72
CA ILE A 271 -26.89 4.60 -12.92
C ILE A 271 -27.75 4.54 -11.65
N ASP A 272 -27.12 4.52 -10.48
CA ASP A 272 -27.82 4.51 -9.19
C ASP A 272 -28.44 5.89 -8.92
N LEU A 273 -27.75 6.98 -9.28
CA LEU A 273 -28.32 8.34 -9.19
C LEU A 273 -29.54 8.52 -10.09
N ILE A 274 -29.51 7.97 -11.31
CA ILE A 274 -30.68 7.99 -12.20
C ILE A 274 -31.80 7.19 -11.56
N ALA A 275 -31.53 5.96 -11.09
CA ALA A 275 -32.52 5.09 -10.48
C ALA A 275 -33.21 5.75 -9.26
N ALA A 276 -32.42 6.45 -8.43
CA ALA A 276 -32.89 7.25 -7.31
C ALA A 276 -33.87 8.34 -7.74
N SER A 277 -33.52 9.08 -8.78
CA SER A 277 -34.35 10.20 -9.25
C SER A 277 -35.70 9.77 -9.85
N ILE A 278 -35.83 8.52 -10.29
CA ILE A 278 -37.07 7.97 -10.86
C ILE A 278 -37.75 6.93 -9.95
N GLY A 279 -37.19 6.64 -8.77
CA GLY A 279 -37.77 5.75 -7.78
C GLY A 279 -37.67 4.25 -8.06
N VAL A 280 -36.65 3.80 -8.81
CA VAL A 280 -36.44 2.37 -9.18
C VAL A 280 -35.15 1.77 -8.61
N GLU A 281 -34.65 2.33 -7.51
CA GLU A 281 -33.40 1.88 -6.86
C GLU A 281 -33.43 0.40 -6.46
N ALA A 282 -34.58 -0.08 -5.98
CA ALA A 282 -34.73 -1.46 -5.51
C ALA A 282 -34.58 -2.47 -6.66
N GLU A 283 -35.16 -2.16 -7.81
CA GLU A 283 -35.09 -2.96 -9.02
C GLU A 283 -33.68 -2.98 -9.61
N VAL A 284 -33.01 -1.82 -9.64
CA VAL A 284 -31.62 -1.72 -10.09
C VAL A 284 -30.69 -2.51 -9.17
N SER A 285 -30.85 -2.38 -7.85
CA SER A 285 -30.09 -3.14 -6.85
C SER A 285 -30.27 -4.65 -7.01
N ALA A 286 -31.50 -5.12 -7.25
CA ALA A 286 -31.77 -6.53 -7.50
C ALA A 286 -31.05 -7.07 -8.76
N ILE A 287 -31.02 -6.29 -9.85
CA ILE A 287 -30.29 -6.66 -11.07
C ILE A 287 -28.77 -6.68 -10.83
N THR A 288 -28.25 -5.69 -10.09
CA THR A 288 -26.83 -5.62 -9.72
C THR A 288 -26.42 -6.81 -8.86
N ALA A 289 -27.25 -7.22 -7.89
CA ALA A 289 -27.00 -8.41 -7.07
C ALA A 289 -26.92 -9.69 -7.91
N ARG A 290 -27.83 -9.87 -8.87
CA ARG A 290 -27.81 -11.01 -9.81
C ARG A 290 -26.55 -11.01 -10.68
N ALA A 291 -26.11 -9.85 -11.15
CA ALA A 291 -24.86 -9.72 -11.90
C ALA A 291 -23.64 -10.09 -11.05
N MET A 292 -23.60 -9.66 -9.78
CA MET A 292 -22.52 -10.02 -8.84
C MET A 292 -22.52 -11.51 -8.48
N ASN A 293 -23.68 -12.18 -8.48
CA ASN A 293 -23.80 -13.63 -8.32
C ASN A 293 -23.38 -14.42 -9.57
N GLY A 294 -23.03 -13.75 -10.67
CA GLY A 294 -22.69 -14.38 -11.95
C GLY A 294 -23.91 -14.90 -12.74
N GLU A 295 -25.13 -14.53 -12.35
CA GLU A 295 -26.35 -14.93 -13.06
C GLU A 295 -26.56 -14.13 -14.35
N LEU A 296 -25.98 -12.94 -14.44
CA LEU A 296 -26.03 -12.05 -15.60
C LEU A 296 -24.63 -11.59 -15.98
N ASP A 297 -24.33 -11.57 -17.27
CA ASP A 297 -23.14 -10.90 -17.78
C ASP A 297 -23.34 -9.36 -17.74
N PHE A 298 -22.24 -8.61 -17.76
CA PHE A 298 -22.28 -7.15 -17.66
C PHE A 298 -23.21 -6.51 -18.69
N SER A 299 -23.14 -6.97 -19.95
CA SER A 299 -23.94 -6.42 -21.04
C SER A 299 -25.44 -6.66 -20.84
N SER A 300 -25.85 -7.84 -20.36
CA SER A 300 -27.27 -8.10 -20.07
C SER A 300 -27.74 -7.34 -18.83
N SER A 301 -26.93 -7.29 -17.76
CA SER A 301 -27.23 -6.49 -16.56
C SER A 301 -27.38 -5.00 -16.89
N PHE A 302 -26.51 -4.46 -17.74
CA PHE A 302 -26.60 -3.07 -18.18
C PHE A 302 -27.88 -2.83 -18.98
N LYS A 303 -28.21 -3.69 -19.95
CA LYS A 303 -29.45 -3.58 -20.73
C LYS A 303 -30.70 -3.69 -19.85
N GLU A 304 -30.73 -4.60 -18.88
CA GLU A 304 -31.85 -4.73 -17.95
C GLU A 304 -32.03 -3.45 -17.10
N ARG A 305 -30.94 -2.87 -16.60
CA ARG A 305 -31.00 -1.60 -15.85
C ARG A 305 -31.44 -0.43 -16.71
N VAL A 306 -30.94 -0.33 -17.95
CA VAL A 306 -31.33 0.74 -18.89
C VAL A 306 -32.82 0.66 -19.26
N LYS A 307 -33.39 -0.56 -19.37
CA LYS A 307 -34.83 -0.72 -19.62
C LYS A 307 -35.72 -0.12 -18.54
N LEU A 308 -35.24 -0.08 -17.29
CA LEU A 308 -35.97 0.56 -16.18
C LEU A 308 -36.05 2.08 -16.34
N LEU A 309 -35.17 2.67 -17.16
CA LEU A 309 -35.13 4.11 -17.43
C LEU A 309 -36.12 4.53 -18.53
N LYS A 310 -36.90 3.59 -19.07
CA LYS A 310 -37.86 3.87 -20.14
C LYS A 310 -38.95 4.84 -19.65
N GLY A 311 -39.19 5.89 -20.43
CA GLY A 311 -40.18 6.92 -20.13
C GLY A 311 -39.65 8.06 -19.25
N SER A 312 -38.40 8.01 -18.81
CA SER A 312 -37.74 9.14 -18.13
C SER A 312 -37.40 10.26 -19.11
N SER A 313 -37.40 11.51 -18.66
CA SER A 313 -36.97 12.65 -19.50
C SER A 313 -35.47 12.57 -19.82
N GLY A 314 -35.10 12.87 -21.07
CA GLY A 314 -33.70 13.00 -21.49
C GLY A 314 -32.93 14.10 -20.75
N ASP A 315 -33.64 15.05 -20.13
CA ASP A 315 -33.04 16.13 -19.33
C ASP A 315 -32.46 15.65 -17.99
N ILE A 316 -32.70 14.39 -17.61
CA ILE A 316 -32.19 13.78 -16.38
C ILE A 316 -30.67 13.91 -16.27
N PHE A 317 -29.93 13.76 -17.37
CA PHE A 317 -28.48 13.92 -17.38
C PHE A 317 -28.04 15.35 -17.02
N THR A 318 -28.83 16.35 -17.39
CA THR A 318 -28.56 17.76 -17.04
C THR A 318 -28.83 18.00 -15.56
N GLN A 319 -29.87 17.40 -14.98
CA GLN A 319 -30.18 17.51 -13.56
C GLN A 319 -29.07 16.91 -12.70
N LEU A 320 -28.54 15.74 -13.11
CA LEU A 320 -27.46 15.06 -12.39
C LEU A 320 -26.15 15.86 -12.32
N ARG A 321 -25.89 16.79 -13.26
CA ARG A 321 -24.70 17.65 -13.24
C ARG A 321 -24.56 18.44 -11.93
N THR A 322 -25.66 18.72 -11.25
CA THR A 322 -25.67 19.46 -9.98
C THR A 322 -25.32 18.62 -8.76
N VAL A 323 -25.42 17.29 -8.88
CA VAL A 323 -25.22 16.33 -7.79
C VAL A 323 -23.85 15.63 -7.88
N ILE A 324 -23.31 15.53 -9.09
CA ILE A 324 -22.01 14.89 -9.34
C ILE A 324 -20.89 15.61 -8.61
N LYS A 325 -20.12 14.84 -7.85
CA LYS A 325 -18.91 15.30 -7.17
C LYS A 325 -17.70 14.65 -7.80
N PRO A 326 -16.82 15.43 -8.45
CA PRO A 326 -15.52 14.93 -8.87
C PRO A 326 -14.74 14.42 -7.67
N THR A 327 -14.07 13.29 -7.82
CA THR A 327 -13.18 12.74 -6.80
C THR A 327 -12.10 13.76 -6.47
N LYS A 328 -11.77 13.88 -5.17
CA LYS A 328 -10.76 14.82 -4.68
C LYS A 328 -9.45 14.65 -5.46
N GLY A 329 -8.87 15.78 -5.90
CA GLY A 329 -7.62 15.83 -6.64
C GLY A 329 -7.73 15.58 -8.15
N VAL A 330 -8.88 15.15 -8.69
CA VAL A 330 -9.04 14.88 -10.14
C VAL A 330 -8.78 16.12 -10.99
N ALA A 331 -9.37 17.27 -10.64
CA ALA A 331 -9.22 18.48 -11.43
C ALA A 331 -7.74 18.95 -11.50
N ASP A 332 -7.02 18.82 -10.40
CA ASP A 332 -5.61 19.18 -10.30
C ASP A 332 -4.72 18.16 -11.02
N LEU A 333 -5.04 16.87 -10.90
CA LEU A 333 -4.36 15.79 -11.63
C LEU A 333 -4.48 15.99 -13.15
N ILE A 334 -5.68 16.20 -13.67
CA ILE A 334 -5.88 16.41 -15.12
C ILE A 334 -5.15 17.68 -15.58
N ARG A 335 -5.12 18.75 -14.77
CA ARG A 335 -4.36 19.97 -15.07
C ARG A 335 -2.86 19.69 -15.15
N ALA A 336 -2.31 18.95 -14.19
CA ALA A 336 -0.91 18.55 -14.16
C ALA A 336 -0.54 17.70 -15.39
N LEU A 337 -1.34 16.67 -15.68
CA LEU A 337 -1.16 15.79 -16.84
C LEU A 337 -1.15 16.58 -18.16
N LYS A 338 -2.07 17.53 -18.31
CA LYS A 338 -2.11 18.41 -19.49
C LYS A 338 -0.87 19.27 -19.64
N ARG A 339 -0.38 19.87 -18.56
CA ARG A 339 0.85 20.68 -18.57
C ARG A 339 2.08 19.85 -18.94
N MET A 340 2.08 18.57 -18.58
CA MET A 340 3.08 17.60 -19.01
C MET A 340 2.91 17.13 -20.46
N GLY A 341 1.84 17.53 -21.16
CA GLY A 341 1.54 17.10 -22.53
C GLY A 341 0.99 15.67 -22.62
N VAL A 342 0.48 15.12 -21.53
CA VAL A 342 -0.07 13.77 -21.44
C VAL A 342 -1.49 13.76 -21.99
N LYS A 343 -1.80 12.79 -22.84
CA LYS A 343 -3.17 12.57 -23.33
C LYS A 343 -4.01 11.92 -22.25
N THR A 344 -5.27 12.34 -22.17
CA THR A 344 -6.21 11.84 -21.17
C THR A 344 -7.45 11.27 -21.84
N ALA A 345 -7.94 10.15 -21.33
CA ALA A 345 -9.16 9.52 -21.81
C ALA A 345 -10.03 9.08 -20.64
N VAL A 346 -11.35 9.19 -20.80
CA VAL A 346 -12.34 8.62 -19.88
C VAL A 346 -13.18 7.58 -20.61
N PHE A 347 -13.33 6.41 -20.02
CA PHE A 347 -14.21 5.35 -20.50
C PHE A 347 -15.23 5.01 -19.42
N SER A 348 -16.51 5.23 -19.70
CA SER A 348 -17.58 4.99 -18.73
C SER A 348 -18.51 3.87 -19.19
N GLY A 349 -18.97 3.05 -18.24
CA GLY A 349 -20.12 2.18 -18.45
C GLY A 349 -21.47 2.93 -18.41
N GLY A 350 -21.46 4.20 -18.01
CA GLY A 350 -22.59 5.11 -18.01
C GLY A 350 -22.88 5.73 -19.38
N PHE A 351 -23.18 7.03 -19.42
CA PHE A 351 -23.85 7.66 -20.57
C PHE A 351 -23.09 8.86 -21.15
N ILE A 352 -22.96 8.90 -22.48
CA ILE A 352 -22.22 9.92 -23.25
C ILE A 352 -22.58 11.36 -22.85
N PRO A 353 -23.85 11.78 -22.73
CA PRO A 353 -24.18 13.19 -22.43
C PRO A 353 -23.57 13.70 -21.13
N LEU A 354 -23.38 12.81 -20.15
CA LEU A 354 -22.80 13.14 -18.86
C LEU A 354 -21.28 12.97 -18.87
N THR A 355 -20.77 11.90 -19.46
CA THR A 355 -19.32 11.67 -19.60
C THR A 355 -18.66 12.76 -20.43
N GLN A 356 -19.28 13.20 -21.53
CA GLN A 356 -18.77 14.29 -22.36
C GLN A 356 -18.77 15.62 -21.61
N TRP A 357 -19.85 15.92 -20.86
CA TRP A 357 -19.89 17.13 -20.04
C TRP A 357 -18.76 17.14 -19.01
N LEU A 358 -18.53 16.04 -18.29
CA LEU A 358 -17.45 15.93 -17.31
C LEU A 358 -16.08 16.06 -17.99
N ALA A 359 -15.90 15.39 -19.14
CA ALA A 359 -14.70 15.47 -19.94
C ALA A 359 -14.43 16.91 -20.38
N ASP A 360 -15.42 17.66 -20.85
CA ASP A 360 -15.26 19.06 -21.27
C ASP A 360 -14.90 19.97 -20.08
N GLN A 361 -15.53 19.76 -18.91
CA GLN A 361 -15.24 20.53 -17.70
C GLN A 361 -13.80 20.33 -17.19
N LEU A 362 -13.31 19.09 -17.22
CA LEU A 362 -11.92 18.75 -16.86
C LEU A 362 -10.95 18.98 -18.04
N GLY A 363 -11.51 19.11 -19.25
CA GLY A 363 -10.91 19.13 -20.58
C GLY A 363 -10.13 17.86 -20.96
N ILE A 364 -10.65 16.69 -20.62
CA ILE A 364 -10.10 15.39 -21.03
C ILE A 364 -10.15 15.27 -22.57
N ASP A 365 -9.11 14.72 -23.20
CA ASP A 365 -9.01 14.69 -24.68
C ASP A 365 -10.00 13.72 -25.33
N TYR A 366 -10.30 12.61 -24.68
CA TYR A 366 -11.11 11.52 -25.21
C TYR A 366 -12.20 11.09 -24.22
N ALA A 367 -13.45 10.99 -24.68
CA ALA A 367 -14.57 10.52 -23.87
C ALA A 367 -15.37 9.45 -24.62
N TYR A 368 -15.52 8.28 -24.01
CA TYR A 368 -16.34 7.19 -24.54
C TYR A 368 -17.25 6.63 -23.45
N ALA A 369 -18.51 6.40 -23.80
CA ALA A 369 -19.53 5.85 -22.92
C ALA A 369 -20.67 5.26 -23.75
N ASN A 370 -21.69 4.71 -23.09
CA ASN A 370 -22.88 4.18 -23.77
C ASN A 370 -23.83 5.31 -24.19
N THR A 371 -24.63 5.04 -25.23
CA THR A 371 -25.68 5.96 -25.68
C THR A 371 -27.04 5.30 -25.48
N ILE A 372 -27.96 5.98 -24.78
CA ILE A 372 -29.37 5.56 -24.71
C ILE A 372 -30.14 6.28 -25.81
N GLU A 373 -31.04 5.56 -26.48
CA GLU A 373 -31.98 6.15 -27.42
C GLU A 373 -33.04 7.00 -26.69
N ALA A 374 -33.24 8.22 -27.19
CA ALA A 374 -34.34 9.08 -26.78
C ALA A 374 -35.29 9.28 -27.96
N ASP A 375 -36.60 9.24 -27.70
CA ASP A 375 -37.62 9.54 -28.70
C ASP A 375 -37.52 11.02 -29.12
N PRO A 376 -37.25 11.32 -30.40
CA PRO A 376 -37.10 12.69 -30.89
C PRO A 376 -38.36 13.54 -30.72
N ALA A 377 -39.55 12.94 -30.66
CA ALA A 377 -40.81 13.66 -30.54
C ALA A 377 -41.15 14.03 -29.09
N THR A 378 -40.82 13.17 -28.13
CA THR A 378 -41.22 13.31 -26.72
C THR A 378 -40.06 13.67 -25.79
N ASN A 379 -38.81 13.57 -26.25
CA ASN A 379 -37.59 13.69 -25.44
C ASN A 379 -37.54 12.68 -24.27
N LEU A 380 -38.24 11.55 -24.39
CA LEU A 380 -38.25 10.49 -23.39
C LEU A 380 -37.28 9.38 -23.78
N LEU A 381 -36.59 8.81 -22.80
CA LEU A 381 -35.70 7.67 -22.99
C LEU A 381 -36.51 6.43 -23.38
N THR A 382 -36.10 5.71 -24.43
CA THR A 382 -36.82 4.52 -24.92
C THR A 382 -36.48 3.26 -24.10
N GLY A 383 -35.37 3.30 -23.35
CA GLY A 383 -34.83 2.16 -22.62
C GLY A 383 -33.96 1.22 -23.47
N GLU A 384 -33.64 1.62 -24.71
CA GLU A 384 -32.77 0.87 -25.61
C GLU A 384 -31.38 1.54 -25.73
N VAL A 385 -30.35 0.72 -25.86
CA VAL A 385 -28.96 1.17 -25.99
C VAL A 385 -28.57 1.20 -27.46
N ILE A 386 -28.00 2.32 -27.92
CA ILE A 386 -27.52 2.50 -29.28
C ILE A 386 -26.04 2.10 -29.38
N GLY A 387 -25.71 1.30 -30.39
CA GLY A 387 -24.34 0.98 -30.75
C GLY A 387 -23.70 -0.10 -29.87
N ALA A 388 -22.37 -0.11 -29.83
CA ALA A 388 -21.61 -1.06 -29.05
C ALA A 388 -21.56 -0.63 -27.57
N ILE A 389 -21.83 -1.57 -26.66
CA ILE A 389 -21.72 -1.32 -25.22
C ILE A 389 -20.25 -1.21 -24.84
N VAL A 390 -19.90 -0.19 -24.07
CA VAL A 390 -18.60 0.00 -23.43
C VAL A 390 -18.48 -0.96 -22.25
N ASN A 391 -18.18 -2.22 -22.57
CA ASN A 391 -17.85 -3.27 -21.61
C ASN A 391 -16.33 -3.32 -21.36
N ALA A 392 -15.88 -4.31 -20.58
CA ALA A 392 -14.48 -4.47 -20.20
C ALA A 392 -13.55 -4.62 -21.41
N GLU A 393 -13.94 -5.45 -22.39
CA GLU A 393 -13.19 -5.64 -23.63
C GLU A 393 -13.13 -4.35 -24.44
N ARG A 394 -14.27 -3.63 -24.54
CA ARG A 394 -14.33 -2.38 -25.28
C ARG A 394 -13.48 -1.28 -24.65
N LYS A 395 -13.43 -1.19 -23.31
CA LYS A 395 -12.52 -0.27 -22.59
C LYS A 395 -11.05 -0.54 -22.96
N ARG A 396 -10.63 -1.80 -22.94
CA ARG A 396 -9.29 -2.22 -23.40
C ARG A 396 -9.05 -1.85 -24.86
N ASP A 397 -9.98 -2.17 -25.75
CA ASP A 397 -9.82 -1.95 -27.19
C ASP A 397 -9.74 -0.46 -27.52
N LEU A 398 -10.57 0.38 -26.88
CA LEU A 398 -10.52 1.84 -26.99
C LEU A 398 -9.16 2.39 -26.52
N MET A 399 -8.62 1.90 -25.40
CA MET A 399 -7.29 2.28 -24.93
C MET A 399 -6.22 1.95 -25.99
N LEU A 400 -6.25 0.75 -26.56
CA LEU A 400 -5.31 0.32 -27.61
C LEU A 400 -5.47 1.15 -28.89
N GLU A 401 -6.70 1.47 -29.30
CA GLU A 401 -7.01 2.33 -30.44
C GLU A 401 -6.41 3.73 -30.27
N ILE A 402 -6.59 4.35 -29.09
CA ILE A 402 -6.03 5.67 -28.78
C ILE A 402 -4.50 5.61 -28.74
N ALA A 403 -3.92 4.61 -28.07
CA ALA A 403 -2.47 4.44 -27.99
C ALA A 403 -1.85 4.28 -29.39
N ALA A 404 -2.48 3.49 -30.27
CA ALA A 404 -2.04 3.33 -31.66
C ALA A 404 -2.18 4.63 -32.46
N LYS A 405 -3.31 5.33 -32.32
CA LYS A 405 -3.58 6.62 -32.99
C LYS A 405 -2.55 7.69 -32.61
N GLU A 406 -2.22 7.78 -31.33
CA GLU A 406 -1.27 8.76 -30.78
C GLU A 406 0.20 8.30 -30.85
N LYS A 407 0.46 7.09 -31.34
CA LYS A 407 1.79 6.45 -31.41
C LYS A 407 2.47 6.43 -30.04
N ILE A 408 1.73 5.96 -29.05
CA ILE A 408 2.17 5.81 -27.66
C ILE A 408 2.43 4.32 -27.39
N PRO A 409 3.63 3.92 -26.96
CA PRO A 409 3.89 2.55 -26.55
C PRO A 409 3.10 2.23 -25.27
N LEU A 410 2.61 1.00 -25.14
CA LEU A 410 1.76 0.58 -24.01
C LEU A 410 2.45 0.74 -22.66
N GLU A 411 3.77 0.63 -22.61
CA GLU A 411 4.61 0.87 -21.42
C GLU A 411 4.44 2.29 -20.83
N GLN A 412 4.04 3.27 -21.65
CA GLN A 412 3.75 4.66 -21.25
C GLN A 412 2.26 4.96 -21.11
N VAL A 413 1.41 3.92 -21.14
CA VAL A 413 -0.03 4.02 -20.91
C VAL A 413 -0.32 3.64 -19.47
N VAL A 414 -1.06 4.50 -18.77
CA VAL A 414 -1.56 4.26 -17.42
C VAL A 414 -3.07 4.10 -17.48
N ALA A 415 -3.61 3.09 -16.82
CA ALA A 415 -5.05 2.87 -16.71
C ALA A 415 -5.46 2.90 -15.24
N VAL A 416 -6.49 3.66 -14.91
CA VAL A 416 -6.98 3.87 -13.54
C VAL A 416 -8.45 3.48 -13.48
N GLY A 417 -8.81 2.63 -12.51
CA GLY A 417 -10.20 2.21 -12.28
C GLY A 417 -10.36 1.55 -10.92
N ASP A 418 -11.62 1.29 -10.52
CA ASP A 418 -11.98 0.68 -9.24
C ASP A 418 -12.64 -0.71 -9.41
N GLY A 419 -13.17 -0.98 -10.60
CA GLY A 419 -14.06 -2.10 -10.87
C GLY A 419 -13.44 -3.26 -11.64
N ALA A 420 -14.09 -4.43 -11.56
CA ALA A 420 -13.65 -5.62 -12.29
C ALA A 420 -13.78 -5.47 -13.82
N ASN A 421 -14.64 -4.56 -14.27
CA ASN A 421 -14.77 -4.11 -15.66
C ASN A 421 -13.51 -3.42 -16.19
N ASP A 422 -12.63 -2.89 -15.33
CA ASP A 422 -11.41 -2.19 -15.75
C ASP A 422 -10.19 -3.10 -15.84
N LEU A 423 -10.23 -4.30 -15.24
CA LEU A 423 -9.08 -5.20 -15.16
C LEU A 423 -8.46 -5.52 -16.51
N LEU A 424 -9.27 -5.70 -17.56
CA LEU A 424 -8.75 -5.97 -18.91
C LEU A 424 -7.96 -4.77 -19.48
N MET A 425 -8.44 -3.55 -19.24
CA MET A 425 -7.75 -2.32 -19.63
C MET A 425 -6.47 -2.14 -18.79
N MET A 426 -6.57 -2.33 -17.48
CA MET A 426 -5.45 -2.21 -16.53
C MET A 426 -4.32 -3.18 -16.84
N ASN A 427 -4.65 -4.44 -17.14
CA ASN A 427 -3.66 -5.46 -17.48
C ASN A 427 -2.95 -5.19 -18.80
N ALA A 428 -3.65 -4.64 -19.79
CA ALA A 428 -3.08 -4.30 -21.10
C ALA A 428 -2.22 -3.01 -21.06
N SER A 429 -2.42 -2.15 -20.07
CA SER A 429 -1.63 -0.93 -19.88
C SER A 429 -0.24 -1.22 -19.28
N GLY A 430 0.70 -0.29 -19.45
CA GLY A 430 2.01 -0.35 -18.81
C GLY A 430 1.89 -0.38 -17.29
N LEU A 431 1.04 0.50 -16.75
CA LEU A 431 0.70 0.56 -15.32
C LEU A 431 -0.82 0.63 -15.11
N GLY A 432 -1.39 -0.44 -14.59
CA GLY A 432 -2.78 -0.49 -14.12
C GLY A 432 -2.86 -0.14 -12.63
N VAL A 433 -3.58 0.93 -12.31
CA VAL A 433 -3.76 1.47 -10.95
C VAL A 433 -5.18 1.23 -10.45
N ALA A 434 -5.30 0.41 -9.41
CA ALA A 434 -6.54 0.20 -8.68
C ALA A 434 -6.74 1.37 -7.71
N TRP A 435 -7.65 2.29 -8.05
CA TRP A 435 -7.99 3.43 -7.19
C TRP A 435 -9.11 3.06 -6.23
N ASN A 436 -8.83 3.03 -4.92
CA ASN A 436 -9.81 2.68 -3.88
C ASN A 436 -10.72 1.48 -4.25
N ALA A 437 -10.12 0.51 -4.95
CA ALA A 437 -10.85 -0.48 -5.71
C ALA A 437 -11.41 -1.60 -4.82
N LYS A 438 -12.30 -2.43 -5.38
CA LYS A 438 -12.78 -3.63 -4.68
C LYS A 438 -11.61 -4.62 -4.44
N PRO A 439 -11.63 -5.45 -3.38
CA PRO A 439 -10.51 -6.33 -3.03
C PRO A 439 -10.00 -7.22 -4.19
N LEU A 440 -10.93 -7.77 -4.98
CA LEU A 440 -10.58 -8.58 -6.16
C LEU A 440 -9.76 -7.78 -7.19
N VAL A 441 -10.13 -6.52 -7.41
CA VAL A 441 -9.45 -5.64 -8.36
C VAL A 441 -8.08 -5.24 -7.84
N GLN A 442 -7.98 -4.95 -6.54
CA GLN A 442 -6.71 -4.66 -5.88
C GLN A 442 -5.71 -5.82 -5.95
N MET A 443 -6.19 -7.07 -5.87
CA MET A 443 -5.34 -8.25 -5.98
C MET A 443 -4.77 -8.46 -7.40
N GLU A 444 -5.51 -8.04 -8.42
CA GLU A 444 -5.13 -8.25 -9.82
C GLU A 444 -4.36 -7.07 -10.43
N ALA A 445 -4.55 -5.87 -9.91
CA ALA A 445 -3.89 -4.66 -10.39
C ALA A 445 -2.38 -4.63 -10.12
N LYS A 446 -1.62 -3.97 -11.00
CA LYS A 446 -0.16 -3.79 -10.84
C LYS A 446 0.20 -2.81 -9.72
N ALA A 447 -0.67 -1.84 -9.45
CA ALA A 447 -0.53 -0.86 -8.40
C ALA A 447 -1.86 -0.66 -7.68
N ARG A 448 -1.81 -0.51 -6.35
CA ARG A 448 -2.95 -0.18 -5.50
C ARG A 448 -2.74 1.21 -4.94
N LEU A 449 -3.73 2.08 -5.10
CA LEU A 449 -3.70 3.43 -4.58
C LEU A 449 -4.95 3.63 -3.72
N ASN A 450 -4.82 3.40 -2.41
CA ASN A 450 -5.89 3.64 -1.45
C ASN A 450 -5.57 4.93 -0.67
N GLY A 451 -6.14 6.04 -1.13
CA GLY A 451 -5.92 7.35 -0.55
C GLY A 451 -7.16 8.22 -0.59
N ASP A 452 -7.00 9.47 -0.14
CA ASP A 452 -8.08 10.46 -0.17
C ASP A 452 -8.08 11.30 -1.44
N SER A 453 -6.96 11.40 -2.14
CA SER A 453 -6.80 12.25 -3.33
C SER A 453 -6.21 11.49 -4.50
N LEU A 454 -6.88 11.54 -5.66
CA LEU A 454 -6.33 10.92 -6.88
C LEU A 454 -5.06 11.64 -7.38
N LEU A 455 -4.77 12.84 -6.84
CA LEU A 455 -3.53 13.57 -7.11
C LEU A 455 -2.28 12.78 -6.71
N GLU A 456 -2.39 11.87 -5.74
CA GLU A 456 -1.30 10.98 -5.29
C GLU A 456 -0.74 10.09 -6.42
N LEU A 457 -1.50 9.92 -7.52
CA LEU A 457 -1.02 9.26 -8.73
C LEU A 457 0.26 9.92 -9.28
N LEU A 458 0.44 11.23 -9.12
CA LEU A 458 1.67 11.92 -9.55
C LEU A 458 2.89 11.46 -8.73
N HIS A 459 2.73 11.18 -7.43
CA HIS A 459 3.81 10.65 -6.61
C HIS A 459 4.17 9.21 -7.00
N VAL A 460 3.24 8.43 -7.56
CA VAL A 460 3.55 7.11 -8.18
C VAL A 460 4.51 7.28 -9.38
N PHE A 461 4.41 8.38 -10.12
CA PHE A 461 5.38 8.71 -11.17
C PHE A 461 6.71 9.26 -10.62
N GLY A 462 6.85 9.39 -9.30
CA GLY A 462 8.06 9.83 -8.61
C GLY A 462 8.21 11.35 -8.50
N PHE A 463 7.14 12.13 -8.69
CA PHE A 463 7.16 13.58 -8.49
C PHE A 463 7.14 13.93 -6.98
N THR A 464 7.90 14.95 -6.58
CA THR A 464 7.77 15.55 -5.23
C THR A 464 6.52 16.43 -5.14
N GLU A 465 6.11 16.75 -3.93
CA GLU A 465 5.07 17.73 -3.64
C GLU A 465 5.39 19.09 -4.28
N GLU A 466 6.65 19.55 -4.24
CA GLU A 466 7.05 20.80 -4.90
C GLU A 466 6.85 20.76 -6.42
N GLU A 467 7.20 19.64 -7.06
CA GLU A 467 6.97 19.41 -8.49
C GLU A 467 5.47 19.35 -8.80
N VAL A 468 4.68 18.69 -7.94
CA VAL A 468 3.21 18.65 -8.05
C VAL A 468 2.62 20.06 -7.93
N GLN A 469 3.04 20.85 -6.95
CA GLN A 469 2.60 22.24 -6.78
C GLN A 469 2.93 23.10 -8.01
N THR A 470 4.10 22.89 -8.61
CA THR A 470 4.50 23.56 -9.86
C THR A 470 3.63 23.12 -11.04
N LEU A 471 3.22 21.85 -11.09
CA LEU A 471 2.35 21.33 -12.13
C LEU A 471 0.90 21.78 -11.97
N ILE A 472 0.41 22.10 -10.77
CA ILE A 472 -0.99 22.50 -10.56
C ILE A 472 -1.20 24.02 -10.54
N GLY A 473 -0.19 24.80 -10.12
CA GLY A 473 -0.23 26.26 -9.98
C GLY A 473 0.09 26.97 -11.28
#